data_AF-A0A367S424-F1
#
_entry.id   AF-A0A367S424-F1
#
_cell.length_a   1.000
_cell.length_b   1.000
_cell.length_c   1.000
_cell.angle_alpha   90.00
_cell.angle_beta   90.00
_cell.angle_gamma   90.00
#
_symmetry.space_group_name_H-M   'P 1'
#
loop_
_entity.id
_entity.type
_entity.pdbx_description
1 polymer ?
#
loop_
_entity_poly.entity_id
_entity_poly.type
_entity_poly.pdbx_seq_one_letter_code
_entity_poly.pdbx_strand_id
1 'polypeptide(L)'
;MRSSQAATLRVQKLRVEYWEKVRDIEPDNLVFLDETGVILGLARTHARSQSGTRVYELKPFYRGAKVTVIGAISIKKVVAFGQGQ
;
A
#
# COMPACT_ATOMS: atom_id res chain seq x y z
N MET A 1 5.67 -16.60 -12.05
CA MET A 1 5.79 -15.36 -11.25
C MET A 1 4.67 -14.42 -11.67
N ARG A 2 3.76 -14.00 -10.76
CA ARG A 2 2.57 -13.19 -11.09
C ARG A 2 2.88 -11.83 -11.74
N SER A 3 4.14 -11.40 -11.74
CA SER A 3 4.63 -10.16 -12.35
C SER A 3 5.46 -10.34 -13.64
N SER A 4 5.57 -11.56 -14.20
CA SER A 4 6.41 -11.79 -15.38
C SER A 4 5.99 -10.95 -16.59
N GLN A 5 4.70 -10.58 -16.68
CA GLN A 5 4.20 -9.72 -17.75
C GLN A 5 4.72 -8.28 -17.66
N ALA A 6 5.00 -7.77 -16.45
CA ALA A 6 5.47 -6.39 -16.27
C ALA A 6 6.81 -6.12 -16.97
N ALA A 7 7.66 -7.14 -17.08
CA ALA A 7 8.95 -7.06 -17.74
C ALA A 7 8.87 -7.27 -19.27
N THR A 8 7.70 -7.62 -19.82
CA THR A 8 7.58 -7.86 -21.27
C THR A 8 7.75 -6.58 -22.07
N LEU A 9 8.36 -6.68 -23.26
CA LEU A 9 8.54 -5.55 -24.17
C LEU A 9 7.23 -4.83 -24.48
N ARG A 10 6.14 -5.59 -24.63
CA ARG A 10 4.79 -5.05 -24.84
C ARG A 10 4.39 -4.12 -23.68
N VAL A 11 4.52 -4.55 -22.43
CA VAL A 11 4.12 -3.76 -21.26
C VAL A 11 5.04 -2.55 -21.05
N GLN A 12 6.34 -2.70 -21.31
CA GLN A 12 7.27 -1.57 -21.26
C GLN A 12 6.91 -0.50 -22.29
N LYS A 13 6.59 -0.90 -23.53
CA LYS A 13 6.11 0.03 -24.56
C LYS A 13 4.84 0.77 -24.12
N LEU A 14 3.85 0.05 -23.58
CA LEU A 14 2.61 0.64 -23.08
C LEU A 14 2.84 1.64 -21.93
N ARG A 15 3.82 1.38 -21.06
CA ARG A 15 4.19 2.30 -19.96
C ARG A 15 4.75 3.62 -20.50
N VAL A 16 5.64 3.55 -21.48
CA VAL A 16 6.21 4.74 -22.13
C VAL A 16 5.11 5.52 -22.86
N GLU A 17 4.28 4.83 -23.66
CA GLU A 17 3.15 5.45 -24.37
C GLU A 17 2.15 6.12 -23.43
N TYR A 18 1.89 5.53 -22.26
CA TYR A 18 1.05 6.16 -21.24
C TYR A 18 1.73 7.37 -20.61
N TRP A 19 3.01 7.26 -20.26
CA TRP A 19 3.77 8.34 -19.66
C TRP A 19 3.81 9.58 -20.56
N GLU A 20 4.03 9.41 -21.86
CA GLU A 20 4.00 10.52 -22.83
C GLU A 20 2.64 11.24 -22.88
N LYS A 21 1.53 10.57 -22.53
CA LYS A 21 0.20 11.20 -22.49
C LYS A 21 -0.04 12.03 -21.22
N VAL A 22 0.59 11.67 -20.12
CA VAL A 22 0.27 12.23 -18.79
C VAL A 22 1.38 13.08 -18.18
N ARG A 23 2.59 13.04 -18.75
CA ARG A 23 3.80 13.72 -18.24
C ARG A 23 3.66 15.23 -18.05
N ASP A 24 2.80 15.87 -18.84
CA ASP A 24 2.61 17.33 -18.81
C ASP A 24 1.45 17.76 -17.90
N ILE A 25 0.78 16.81 -17.24
CA ILE A 25 -0.23 17.12 -16.22
C ILE A 25 0.49 17.59 -14.97
N GLU A 26 0.12 18.79 -14.50
CA GLU A 26 0.68 19.34 -13.27
C GLU A 26 0.41 18.40 -12.07
N PRO A 27 1.43 18.05 -11.27
CA PRO A 27 1.27 17.10 -10.16
C PRO A 27 0.20 17.47 -9.14
N ASP A 28 -0.03 18.77 -8.94
CA ASP A 28 -1.09 19.29 -8.05
C ASP A 28 -2.51 18.91 -8.49
N ASN A 29 -2.70 18.57 -9.77
CA ASN A 29 -3.97 18.16 -10.35
C ASN A 29 -4.14 16.63 -10.35
N LEU A 30 -3.17 15.87 -9.84
CA LEU A 30 -3.22 14.40 -9.80
C LEU A 30 -3.77 13.88 -8.46
N VAL A 31 -4.69 12.92 -8.58
CA VAL A 31 -5.16 12.10 -7.46
C VAL A 31 -4.94 10.63 -7.83
N PHE A 32 -4.21 9.91 -6.97
CA PHE A 32 -3.92 8.49 -7.12
C PHE A 32 -4.86 7.68 -6.24
N LEU A 33 -5.46 6.64 -6.83
CA LEU A 33 -6.39 5.73 -6.17
C LEU A 33 -5.79 4.32 -6.16
N ASP A 34 -5.79 3.65 -5.02
CA ASP A 34 -5.36 2.26 -4.91
C ASP A 34 -6.16 1.49 -3.85
N GLU A 35 -6.14 0.16 -3.96
CA GLU A 35 -6.77 -0.77 -3.04
C GLU A 35 -5.71 -1.58 -2.29
N THR A 36 -5.85 -1.67 -0.97
CA THR A 36 -4.96 -2.48 -0.13
C THR A 36 -5.73 -3.33 0.88
N GLY A 37 -5.27 -4.56 1.09
CA GLY A 37 -5.78 -5.45 2.11
C GLY A 37 -5.03 -5.29 3.42
N VAL A 38 -5.73 -4.94 4.49
CA VAL A 38 -5.20 -4.83 5.84
C VAL A 38 -5.57 -6.07 6.65
N ILE A 39 -4.56 -6.73 7.23
CA ILE A 39 -4.77 -7.88 8.14
C ILE A 39 -4.74 -7.35 9.58
N LEU A 40 -5.88 -7.38 10.26
CA LEU A 40 -6.01 -6.79 11.60
C LEU A 40 -5.37 -7.62 12.72
N GLY A 41 -4.96 -8.87 12.46
CA GLY A 41 -4.25 -9.70 13.43
C GLY A 41 -2.74 -9.72 13.27
N LEU A 42 -2.15 -8.76 12.53
CA LEU A 42 -0.71 -8.59 12.51
C LEU A 42 -0.22 -8.10 13.88
N ALA A 43 0.85 -8.72 14.36
CA ALA A 43 1.53 -8.33 15.60
C ALA A 43 3.02 -8.20 15.34
N ARG A 44 3.68 -7.33 16.09
CA ARG A 44 5.13 -7.19 15.99
C ARG A 44 5.84 -8.45 16.47
N THR A 45 6.92 -8.78 15.78
CA THR A 45 7.76 -9.94 16.08
C THR A 45 8.97 -9.58 16.94
N HIS A 46 9.29 -8.29 17.06
CA HIS A 46 10.47 -7.80 17.76
C HIS A 46 10.15 -6.55 18.58
N ALA A 47 10.81 -6.44 19.73
CA ALA A 47 10.72 -5.30 20.61
C ALA A 47 12.05 -5.01 21.33
N ARG A 48 12.17 -3.81 21.89
CA ARG A 48 13.34 -3.36 22.65
C ARG A 48 12.92 -3.04 24.08
N SER A 49 13.75 -3.43 25.04
CA SER A 49 13.61 -3.13 26.46
C SER A 49 14.94 -2.61 27.02
N GLN A 50 14.90 -2.08 28.24
CA GLN A 50 16.12 -1.74 28.98
C GLN A 50 16.93 -3.02 29.26
N SER A 51 18.24 -2.86 29.43
CA SER A 51 19.14 -3.99 29.74
C SER A 51 18.64 -4.77 30.97
N GLY A 52 18.65 -6.10 30.87
CA GLY A 52 18.18 -6.99 31.94
C GLY A 52 16.66 -7.18 32.05
N THR A 53 15.85 -6.52 31.20
CA THR A 53 14.38 -6.62 31.27
C THR A 53 13.79 -7.28 30.03
N ARG A 54 12.66 -8.00 30.19
CA ARG A 54 11.94 -8.64 29.07
C ARG A 54 10.78 -7.76 28.62
N VAL A 55 10.62 -7.61 27.30
CA VAL A 55 9.39 -7.00 26.75
C VAL A 55 8.27 -8.04 26.77
N TYR A 56 7.13 -7.65 27.29
CA TYR A 56 5.88 -8.39 27.18
C TYR A 56 4.91 -7.57 26.34
N GLU A 57 4.19 -8.24 25.45
CA GLU A 57 3.16 -7.61 24.62
C GLU A 57 2.01 -8.58 24.38
N LEU A 58 0.79 -8.03 24.35
CA LEU A 58 -0.41 -8.78 24.01
C LEU A 58 -0.43 -9.04 22.51
N LYS A 59 -0.37 -10.31 22.14
CA LYS A 59 -0.51 -10.76 20.76
C LYS A 59 -1.95 -11.23 20.50
N PRO A 60 -2.60 -10.80 19.40
CA PRO A 60 -3.87 -11.37 18.99
C PRO A 60 -3.76 -12.89 18.81
N PHE A 61 -4.64 -13.65 19.45
CA PHE A 61 -4.66 -15.13 19.36
C PHE A 61 -5.15 -15.60 17.98
N TYR A 62 -6.10 -14.87 17.37
CA TYR A 62 -6.63 -15.15 16.03
C TYR A 62 -5.95 -14.26 14.97
N ARG A 63 -5.96 -14.71 13.70
CA ARG A 63 -5.39 -13.98 12.56
C ARG A 63 -6.03 -12.61 12.28
N GLY A 64 -7.14 -12.28 12.95
CA GLY A 64 -7.93 -11.06 12.72
C GLY A 64 -8.68 -11.08 11.39
N ALA A 65 -9.60 -10.13 11.22
CA ALA A 65 -10.27 -9.93 9.93
C ALA A 65 -9.28 -9.37 8.89
N LYS A 66 -9.48 -9.75 7.63
CA LYS A 66 -8.86 -9.08 6.48
C LYS A 66 -9.86 -8.05 5.97
N VAL A 67 -9.48 -6.78 5.99
CA VAL A 67 -10.33 -5.67 5.54
C VAL A 67 -9.72 -5.12 4.26
N THR A 68 -10.55 -4.88 3.26
CA THR A 68 -10.16 -4.17 2.05
C THR A 68 -10.35 -2.67 2.26
N VAL A 69 -9.35 -1.90 1.87
CA VAL A 69 -9.34 -0.45 2.00
C VAL A 69 -9.08 0.16 0.63
N ILE A 70 -9.88 1.17 0.29
CA ILE A 70 -9.66 2.01 -0.88
C ILE A 70 -9.16 3.37 -0.40
N GLY A 71 -8.01 3.80 -0.92
CA GLY A 71 -7.37 5.05 -0.53
C GLY A 71 -7.10 5.94 -1.74
N ALA A 72 -7.36 7.24 -1.58
CA ALA A 72 -7.03 8.26 -2.57
C ALA A 72 -6.07 9.29 -1.98
N ILE A 73 -4.97 9.59 -2.68
CA ILE A 73 -3.96 10.56 -2.26
C ILE A 73 -3.63 11.55 -3.36
N SER A 74 -3.29 12.77 -2.96
CA SER A 74 -2.72 13.83 -3.79
C SER A 74 -1.36 14.22 -3.23
N ILE A 75 -0.60 15.07 -3.94
CA ILE A 75 0.70 15.55 -3.44
C ILE A 75 0.60 16.33 -2.12
N LYS A 76 -0.57 16.91 -1.83
CA LYS A 76 -0.80 17.74 -0.63
C LYS A 76 -1.36 16.97 0.55
N LYS A 77 -2.19 15.97 0.30
CA LYS A 77 -2.98 15.29 1.35
C LYS A 77 -3.57 13.96 0.91
N VAL A 78 -4.00 13.19 1.90
CA VAL A 78 -5.01 12.14 1.73
C VAL A 78 -6.33 12.79 1.34
N VAL A 79 -6.92 12.34 0.24
CA VAL A 79 -8.17 12.86 -0.32
C VAL A 79 -9.36 12.08 0.22
N ALA A 80 -9.27 10.76 0.27
CA ALA A 80 -10.30 9.89 0.80
C ALA A 80 -9.70 8.58 1.31
N PHE A 81 -10.40 7.96 2.27
CA PHE A 81 -10.04 6.65 2.83
C PHE A 81 -11.32 5.96 3.28
N GLY A 82 -11.56 4.73 2.81
CA GLY A 82 -12.76 3.99 3.13
C GLY A 82 -12.58 2.49 3.00
N GLN A 83 -13.51 1.72 3.57
CA GLN A 83 -13.53 0.27 3.40
C GLN A 83 -14.15 -0.08 2.03
N GLY A 84 -13.48 -0.95 1.28
CA GLY A 84 -14.03 -1.57 0.08
C GLY A 84 -15.09 -2.59 0.47
N GLN A 85 -16.16 -2.68 -0.33
CA GLN A 85 -17.20 -3.71 -0.17
C GLN A 85 -16.67 -5.11 -0.51
#